data_AF-A0A9J6GEE6-F1
#
_entry.id   AF-A0A9J6GEE6-F1
#
_cell.length_a   1.000
_cell.length_b   1.000
_cell.length_c   1.000
_cell.angle_alpha   90.00
_cell.angle_beta   90.00
_cell.angle_gamma   90.00
#
_symmetry.space_group_name_H-M   'P 1'
#
loop_
_entity.id
_entity.type
_entity.pdbx_description
1 polymer ?
#
loop_
_entity_poly.entity_id
_entity_poly.type
_entity_poly.pdbx_seq_one_letter_code
_entity_poly.pdbx_strand_id
1 'polypeptide(L)'
;MVVLEWNSSPVNDLFADAVITVVLRAQCSTLPSKSLPSTLVKVDRMHFTECLMETLAEMFGEDSVGKVVKGERMMVTVNDRSAHINLRSLEVQCEGDDVLQQIVSTAVTKLYNSMAPLKV
;
A
#
# COMPACT_ATOMS: atom_id res chain seq x y z
N MET A 1 15.29 -7.02 -18.63
CA MET A 1 15.53 -7.19 -20.08
C MET A 1 14.23 -7.65 -20.70
N VAL A 2 13.71 -6.95 -21.71
CA VAL A 2 12.45 -7.31 -22.41
C VAL A 2 12.82 -7.71 -23.82
N VAL A 3 12.26 -8.81 -24.32
CA VAL A 3 12.47 -9.33 -25.68
C VAL A 3 11.11 -9.33 -26.39
N LEU A 4 11.05 -8.69 -27.55
CA LEU A 4 9.85 -8.62 -28.40
C LEU A 4 10.14 -9.37 -29.70
N GLU A 5 9.30 -10.35 -30.01
CA GLU A 5 9.38 -11.15 -31.25
C GLU A 5 8.08 -10.98 -32.04
N TRP A 6 8.19 -10.73 -33.34
CA TRP A 6 7.04 -10.63 -34.23
C TRP A 6 7.41 -11.05 -35.66
N ASN A 7 6.40 -11.43 -36.44
CA ASN A 7 6.56 -11.69 -37.88
C ASN A 7 6.39 -10.40 -38.67
N SER A 8 7.40 -10.01 -39.46
CA SER A 8 7.41 -8.73 -40.17
C SER A 8 6.30 -8.65 -41.21
N SER A 9 5.51 -7.58 -41.10
CA SER A 9 4.49 -7.17 -42.06
C SER A 9 4.13 -5.71 -41.78
N PRO A 10 3.59 -4.95 -42.74
CA PRO A 10 3.29 -3.53 -42.54
C PRO A 10 2.41 -3.24 -41.30
N VAL A 11 1.50 -4.17 -40.98
CA VAL A 11 0.60 -4.06 -39.82
C VAL A 11 1.32 -4.45 -38.54
N ASN A 12 2.08 -5.54 -38.53
CA ASN A 12 2.78 -6.01 -37.34
C ASN A 12 3.95 -5.10 -36.96
N ASP A 13 4.63 -4.52 -37.95
CA ASP A 13 5.73 -3.58 -37.72
C ASP A 13 5.20 -2.30 -37.07
N LEU A 14 4.03 -1.80 -37.48
CA LEU A 14 3.34 -0.69 -36.82
C LEU A 14 2.99 -1.01 -35.35
N PHE A 15 2.47 -2.22 -35.09
CA PHE A 15 2.17 -2.64 -33.72
C PHE A 15 3.44 -2.82 -32.86
N ALA A 16 4.49 -3.39 -33.43
CA ALA A 16 5.78 -3.56 -32.75
C ALA A 16 6.38 -2.19 -32.37
N ASP A 17 6.37 -1.22 -33.29
CA ASP A 17 6.83 0.14 -33.02
C ASP A 17 6.03 0.82 -31.90
N ALA A 18 4.70 0.63 -31.89
CA ALA A 18 3.85 1.16 -30.83
C ALA A 18 4.19 0.55 -29.46
N VAL A 19 4.37 -0.78 -29.40
CA VAL A 19 4.75 -1.49 -28.17
C VAL A 19 6.12 -1.04 -27.67
N ILE A 20 7.13 -0.97 -28.56
CA ILE A 20 8.47 -0.49 -28.23
C ILE A 20 8.41 0.95 -27.71
N THR A 21 7.64 1.82 -28.36
CA THR A 21 7.47 3.23 -27.94
C THR A 21 6.90 3.33 -26.54
N VAL A 22 5.91 2.50 -26.18
CA VAL A 22 5.33 2.49 -24.83
C VAL A 22 6.32 1.98 -23.80
N VAL A 23 7.05 0.91 -24.11
CA VAL A 23 8.08 0.35 -23.20
C VAL A 23 9.20 1.36 -22.96
N LEU A 24 9.68 2.02 -24.01
CA LEU A 24 10.69 3.07 -23.90
C LEU A 24 10.17 4.28 -23.13
N ARG A 25 8.92 4.70 -23.38
CA ARG A 25 8.28 5.76 -22.58
C ARG A 25 8.14 5.38 -21.12
N ALA A 26 7.78 4.16 -20.79
CA ALA A 26 7.70 3.69 -19.40
C ALA A 26 9.07 3.67 -18.72
N GLN A 27 10.15 3.38 -19.46
CA GLN A 27 11.53 3.43 -18.94
C GLN A 27 12.07 4.86 -18.80
N CYS A 28 11.82 5.73 -19.77
CA CYS A 28 12.29 7.12 -19.77
C CYS A 28 11.42 8.05 -18.92
N SER A 29 10.13 7.74 -18.78
CA SER A 29 9.25 8.38 -17.83
C SER A 29 9.58 7.85 -16.44
N THR A 30 10.60 8.40 -15.79
CA THR A 30 10.38 8.76 -14.39
C THR A 30 9.12 9.62 -14.44
N LEU A 31 7.99 9.09 -13.96
CA LEU A 31 6.68 9.76 -14.03
C LEU A 31 6.93 11.26 -13.91
N PRO A 32 6.62 12.09 -14.93
CA PRO A 32 6.59 13.50 -14.68
C PRO A 32 5.60 13.61 -13.54
N SER A 33 6.09 14.00 -12.37
CA SER A 33 5.27 14.46 -11.27
C SER A 33 4.51 15.62 -11.88
N LYS A 34 3.40 15.32 -12.57
CA LYS A 34 2.43 16.32 -12.98
C LYS A 34 2.14 16.98 -11.67
N SER A 35 2.61 18.22 -11.56
CA SER A 35 2.47 19.07 -10.41
C SER A 35 0.97 19.24 -10.17
N LEU A 36 0.38 18.24 -9.52
CA LEU A 36 -0.90 18.33 -8.90
C LEU A 36 -0.74 19.46 -7.87
N PRO A 37 -1.68 20.40 -7.79
CA PRO A 37 -1.65 21.44 -6.78
C PRO A 37 -1.35 20.82 -5.43
N SER A 38 -0.37 21.36 -4.72
CA SER A 38 0.12 20.91 -3.42
C SER A 38 -0.89 21.04 -2.28
N THR A 39 -2.19 21.11 -2.59
CA THR A 39 -3.23 20.49 -1.76
C THR A 39 -3.05 18.97 -1.79
N LEU A 40 -1.89 18.54 -1.30
CA LEU A 40 -1.67 17.23 -0.73
C LEU A 40 -2.82 17.05 0.25
N VAL A 41 -3.84 16.29 -0.14
CA VAL A 41 -4.72 15.62 0.79
C VAL A 41 -3.80 14.69 1.56
N LYS A 42 -3.13 15.23 2.57
CA LYS A 42 -2.40 14.43 3.55
C LYS A 42 -3.46 13.49 4.09
N VAL A 43 -3.18 12.19 4.04
CA VAL A 43 -4.03 11.18 4.67
C VAL A 43 -4.38 11.72 6.05
N ASP A 44 -5.67 11.96 6.27
CA ASP A 44 -6.12 12.41 7.57
C ASP A 44 -5.81 11.27 8.53
N ARG A 45 -4.89 11.54 9.47
CA ARG A 45 -4.41 10.55 10.41
C ARG A 45 -5.51 10.06 11.32
N MET A 46 -6.49 10.92 11.61
CA MET A 46 -7.64 10.56 12.43
C MET A 46 -8.50 9.54 11.68
N HIS A 47 -8.88 9.86 10.44
CA HIS A 47 -9.62 8.95 9.57
C HIS A 47 -8.87 7.63 9.29
N PHE A 48 -7.55 7.69 9.06
CA PHE A 48 -6.75 6.49 8.89
C PHE A 48 -6.78 5.59 10.13
N THR A 49 -6.69 6.18 11.32
CA THR A 49 -6.70 5.43 12.58
C THR A 49 -8.07 4.78 12.80
N GLU A 50 -9.17 5.49 12.53
CA GLU A 50 -10.53 4.95 12.59
C GLU A 50 -10.74 3.80 11.62
N CYS A 51 -10.44 4.00 10.33
CA CYS A 51 -10.57 2.93 9.33
C CYS A 51 -9.66 1.73 9.64
N LEU A 52 -8.47 1.96 10.20
CA LEU A 52 -7.58 0.87 10.59
C LEU A 52 -8.16 0.06 11.75
N MET A 53 -8.77 0.72 12.75
CA MET A 53 -9.47 0.03 13.83
C MET A 53 -10.64 -0.80 13.31
N GLU A 54 -11.47 -0.23 12.43
CA GLU A 54 -12.60 -0.93 11.81
C GLU A 54 -12.13 -2.15 10.99
N THR A 55 -11.10 -1.97 10.16
CA THR A 55 -10.55 -3.05 9.33
C THR A 55 -9.99 -4.20 10.19
N LEU A 56 -9.25 -3.87 11.25
CA LEU A 56 -8.68 -4.88 12.14
C LEU A 56 -9.75 -5.55 12.99
N ALA A 57 -10.80 -4.82 13.40
CA ALA A 57 -11.95 -5.38 14.10
C ALA A 57 -12.77 -6.32 13.21
N GLU A 58 -12.92 -6.01 11.92
CA GLU A 58 -13.58 -6.91 10.95
C GLU A 58 -12.75 -8.19 10.72
N MET A 59 -11.42 -8.08 10.69
CA MET A 59 -10.52 -9.23 10.48
C MET A 59 -10.38 -10.13 11.70
N PHE A 60 -10.29 -9.55 12.90
CA PHE A 60 -9.91 -10.27 14.13
C PHE A 60 -10.96 -10.23 15.24
N GLY A 61 -12.06 -9.50 15.07
CA GLY A 61 -13.09 -9.26 16.08
C GLY A 61 -12.88 -7.98 16.89
N GLU A 62 -13.97 -7.38 17.37
CA GLU A 62 -13.96 -6.11 18.13
C GLU A 62 -13.16 -6.19 19.45
N ASP A 63 -13.12 -7.35 20.09
CA ASP A 63 -12.42 -7.56 21.36
C ASP A 63 -10.89 -7.67 21.18
N SER A 64 -10.44 -7.93 19.95
CA SER A 64 -9.02 -8.11 19.61
C SER A 64 -8.30 -6.77 19.39
N VAL A 65 -9.03 -5.68 19.15
CA VAL A 65 -8.44 -4.36 18.89
C VAL A 65 -8.43 -3.53 20.18
N GLY A 66 -7.26 -3.05 20.57
CA GLY A 66 -7.13 -2.19 21.75
C GLY A 66 -7.90 -0.88 21.56
N LYS A 67 -8.94 -0.66 22.37
CA LYS A 67 -9.80 0.56 22.35
C LYS A 67 -9.07 1.85 22.74
N VAL A 68 -7.80 1.77 23.13
CA VAL A 68 -7.00 2.91 23.58
C VAL A 68 -5.78 3.05 22.66
N VAL A 69 -5.84 4.04 21.77
CA VAL A 69 -4.68 4.49 21.01
C VAL A 69 -3.86 5.42 21.91
N LYS A 70 -2.70 4.95 22.40
CA LYS A 70 -1.78 5.77 23.20
C LYS A 70 -0.85 6.54 22.26
N GLY A 71 -1.24 7.76 21.91
CA GLY A 71 -0.47 8.62 21.00
C GLY A 71 -0.50 8.10 19.57
N GLU A 72 0.65 7.65 19.04
CA GLU A 72 0.78 7.11 17.68
C GLU A 72 1.01 5.59 17.66
N ARG A 73 0.71 4.89 18.76
CA ARG A 73 0.85 3.43 18.86
C ARG A 73 -0.49 2.76 19.14
N MET A 74 -0.79 1.75 18.33
CA MET A 74 -1.95 0.87 18.46
C MET A 74 -1.47 -0.53 18.84
N MET A 75 -2.31 -1.28 19.56
CA MET A 75 -2.04 -2.66 19.92
C MET A 75 -3.25 -3.51 19.52
N VAL A 76 -2.96 -4.68 18.95
CA VAL A 76 -3.96 -5.70 18.61
C VAL A 76 -3.55 -6.99 19.30
N THR A 77 -4.47 -7.62 20.00
CA THR A 77 -4.24 -8.90 20.68
C THR A 77 -5.08 -9.97 20.03
N VAL A 78 -4.45 -11.02 19.51
CA VAL A 78 -5.10 -12.18 18.89
C VAL A 78 -4.54 -13.44 19.55
N ASN A 79 -5.39 -14.28 20.15
CA ASN A 79 -4.99 -15.54 20.78
C ASN A 79 -3.78 -15.40 21.74
N ASP A 80 -3.87 -14.47 22.70
CA ASP A 80 -2.83 -14.12 23.69
C ASP A 80 -1.53 -13.53 23.13
N ARG A 81 -1.48 -13.24 21.82
CA ARG A 81 -0.32 -12.59 21.17
C ARG A 81 -0.64 -11.15 20.81
N SER A 82 0.27 -10.25 21.16
CA SER A 82 0.10 -8.81 20.97
C SER A 82 0.99 -8.29 19.85
N ALA A 83 0.37 -7.68 18.84
CA ALA A 83 1.03 -6.95 17.78
C ALA A 83 0.97 -5.43 18.07
N HIS A 84 2.11 -4.77 18.02
CA HIS A 84 2.25 -3.33 18.20
C HIS A 84 2.42 -2.65 16.84
N ILE A 85 1.53 -1.71 16.54
CA ILE A 85 1.49 -0.97 15.29
C ILE A 85 1.91 0.47 15.56
N ASN A 86 2.92 0.95 14.83
CA ASN A 86 3.32 2.35 14.84
C ASN A 86 2.59 3.10 13.72
N LEU A 87 1.64 3.97 14.06
CA LEU A 87 0.82 4.72 13.10
C LEU A 87 1.62 5.78 12.33
N ARG A 88 2.85 6.12 12.77
CA ARG A 88 3.74 7.03 12.05
C ARG A 88 4.61 6.32 11.03
N SER A 89 5.28 5.23 11.42
CA SER A 89 6.18 4.48 10.53
C SER A 89 5.46 3.39 9.73
N LEU A 90 4.21 3.06 10.08
CA LEU A 90 3.45 1.91 9.58
C LEU A 90 4.09 0.56 9.89
N GLU A 91 5.07 0.54 10.79
CA GLU A 91 5.76 -0.69 11.19
C GLU A 91 4.93 -1.46 12.21
N VAL A 92 4.92 -2.78 12.04
CA VAL A 92 4.23 -3.72 12.92
C VAL A 92 5.28 -4.62 13.56
N GLN A 93 5.23 -4.72 14.89
CA GLN A 93 6.11 -5.58 15.68
C GLN A 93 5.25 -6.57 16.45
N CYS A 94 5.51 -7.87 16.28
CA CYS A 94 4.86 -8.93 17.05
C CYS A 94 5.92 -9.86 17.62
N GLU A 95 5.91 -10.08 18.92
CA GLU A 95 6.83 -11.04 19.53
C GLU A 95 6.22 -12.45 19.46
N GLY A 96 6.92 -13.37 18.79
CA GLY A 96 6.57 -14.80 18.76
C GLY A 96 5.54 -15.25 17.73
N ASP A 97 5.13 -14.37 16.79
CA ASP A 97 4.26 -14.76 15.67
C ASP A 97 4.51 -13.92 14.40
N ASP A 98 5.38 -14.45 13.55
CA ASP A 98 5.73 -13.86 12.25
C ASP A 98 4.54 -13.82 11.29
N VAL A 99 3.60 -14.77 11.41
CA VAL A 99 2.43 -14.86 10.54
C VAL A 99 1.46 -13.72 10.87
N LEU A 100 1.15 -13.53 12.16
CA LEU A 100 0.32 -12.41 12.61
C LEU A 100 0.97 -11.07 12.25
N GLN A 101 2.29 -10.94 12.46
CA GLN A 101 3.03 -9.73 12.06
C GLN A 101 2.84 -9.42 10.57
N GLN A 102 2.99 -10.44 9.70
CA GLN A 102 2.89 -10.25 8.26
C GLN A 102 1.46 -9.92 7.81
N ILE A 103 0.44 -10.56 8.41
CA ILE A 103 -0.97 -10.28 8.09
C ILE A 103 -1.31 -8.83 8.47
N VAL A 104 -0.97 -8.41 9.70
CA VAL A 104 -1.26 -7.07 10.19
C VAL A 104 -0.45 -6.03 9.40
N SER A 105 0.82 -6.29 9.11
CA SER A 105 1.67 -5.44 8.25
C SER A 105 1.06 -5.25 6.85
N THR A 106 0.55 -6.33 6.26
CA THR A 106 -0.12 -6.29 4.95
C THR A 106 -1.40 -5.46 4.99
N ALA A 107 -2.24 -5.64 6.02
CA ALA A 107 -3.47 -4.89 6.20
C ALA A 107 -3.19 -3.39 6.36
N VAL A 108 -2.25 -3.02 7.25
CA VAL A 108 -1.83 -1.62 7.48
C VAL A 108 -1.32 -0.98 6.18
N THR A 109 -0.44 -1.69 5.45
CA THR A 109 0.15 -1.16 4.21
C THR A 109 -0.87 -1.02 3.09
N LYS A 110 -1.73 -2.00 2.88
CA LYS A 110 -2.79 -1.96 1.85
C LYS A 110 -3.78 -0.85 2.15
N LEU A 111 -4.23 -0.75 3.40
CA LEU A 111 -5.17 0.28 3.82
C LEU A 111 -4.56 1.68 3.67
N TYR A 112 -3.30 1.86 4.07
CA TYR A 112 -2.59 3.13 3.87
C TYR A 112 -2.49 3.48 2.39
N ASN A 113 -2.14 2.53 1.52
CA ASN A 113 -2.05 2.77 0.08
C ASN A 113 -3.41 3.06 -0.58
N SER A 114 -4.50 2.52 -0.04
CA SER A 114 -5.86 2.81 -0.52
C SER A 114 -6.34 4.21 -0.14
N MET A 115 -5.90 4.74 1.02
CA MET A 115 -6.24 6.09 1.49
C MET A 115 -5.23 7.16 1.07
N ALA A 116 -3.98 6.77 0.80
CA ALA A 116 -2.97 7.67 0.32
C ALA A 116 -3.35 8.16 -1.07
N PRO A 117 -3.25 9.48 -1.34
CA PRO A 117 -3.38 9.95 -2.71
C PRO A 117 -2.36 9.20 -3.57
N LEU A 118 -2.80 8.70 -4.72
CA LEU A 118 -1.93 8.03 -5.68
C LEU A 118 -0.69 8.90 -5.87
N LYS A 119 0.46 8.40 -5.44
CA LYS A 119 1.75 9.01 -5.79
C LYS A 119 1.93 8.74 -7.29
N VAL A 120 1.46 9.69 -8.10
CA VAL A 120 1.66 9.71 -9.56
C VAL A 120 2.98 10.43 -9.84
#